data_AF-A0A7V5VJT1-F1
#
_entry.id   AF-A0A7V5VJT1-F1
#
_cell.length_a   1.000
_cell.length_b   1.000
_cell.length_c   1.000
_cell.angle_alpha   90.00
_cell.angle_beta   90.00
_cell.angle_gamma   90.00
#
_symmetry.space_group_name_H-M   'P 1'
#
loop_
_entity.id
_entity.type
_entity.pdbx_description
1 polymer ?
#
loop_
_entity_poly.entity_id
_entity_poly.type
_entity_poly.pdbx_seq_one_letter_code
_entity_poly.pdbx_strand_id
1 'polypeptide(L)'
;MPQRRREPSRKEPTERELRDLEQRVHRLINEQRQRAKLPPLVWREDVARAARDHSKNMAERNFFDHEDPRLGNVDKRLNRFRIPWRACGENIFMLHGYENPAQVAVQGWMESPGHRANILQKEFTQAGVGVFYRSRDRRYYLTQIFIRPPDGTKR
;
A
#
# COMPACT_ATOMS: atom_id res chain seq x y z
N MET A 1 33.26 -24.81 21.47
CA MET A 1 32.29 -24.58 20.38
C MET A 1 31.36 -23.44 20.77
N PRO A 2 31.39 -22.26 20.12
CA PRO A 2 30.46 -21.20 20.46
C PRO A 2 29.04 -21.63 20.04
N GLN A 3 28.12 -21.63 21.00
CA GLN A 3 26.72 -21.93 20.78
C GLN A 3 26.15 -20.87 19.82
N ARG A 4 25.72 -21.29 18.63
CA ARG A 4 24.90 -20.45 17.75
C ARG A 4 23.65 -20.04 18.54
N ARG A 5 23.57 -18.77 18.93
CA ARG A 5 22.32 -18.18 19.40
C ARG A 5 21.30 -18.40 18.29
N ARG A 6 20.29 -19.23 18.54
CA ARG A 6 19.13 -19.31 17.66
C ARG A 6 18.48 -17.94 17.72
N GLU A 7 18.55 -17.18 16.63
CA GLU A 7 17.71 -16.00 16.47
C GLU A 7 16.25 -16.46 16.72
N PRO A 8 15.47 -15.74 17.52
CA PRO A 8 14.08 -16.10 17.72
C PRO A 8 13.40 -16.15 16.34
N SER A 9 12.80 -17.29 16.01
CA SER A 9 11.95 -17.46 14.84
C SER A 9 10.94 -16.33 14.84
N ARG A 10 11.14 -15.32 13.98
CA ARG A 10 10.26 -14.15 13.93
C ARG A 10 8.90 -14.65 13.45
N LYS A 11 7.93 -14.68 14.38
CA LYS A 11 6.56 -15.12 14.11
C LYS A 11 5.97 -14.30 12.97
N GLU A 12 5.06 -14.92 12.21
CA GLU A 12 4.28 -14.20 11.20
C GLU A 12 3.57 -13.00 11.86
N PRO A 13 3.54 -11.83 11.20
CA PRO A 13 2.82 -10.68 11.70
C PRO A 13 1.33 -11.00 11.78
N THR A 14 0.71 -10.62 12.89
CA THR A 14 -0.73 -10.67 13.09
C THR A 14 -1.42 -9.69 12.14
N GLU A 15 -2.72 -9.91 11.88
CA GLU A 15 -3.51 -8.95 11.09
C GLU A 15 -3.47 -7.54 11.67
N ARG A 16 -3.48 -7.41 13.00
CA ARG A 16 -3.37 -6.13 13.69
C ARG A 16 -2.04 -5.43 13.36
N GLU A 17 -0.93 -6.15 13.40
CA GLU A 17 0.38 -5.58 13.05
C GLU A 17 0.45 -5.17 11.57
N LEU A 18 -0.22 -5.90 10.67
CA LEU A 18 -0.35 -5.51 9.27
C LEU A 18 -1.19 -4.23 9.11
N ARG A 19 -2.29 -4.07 9.85
CA ARG A 19 -3.09 -2.84 9.87
C ARG A 19 -2.31 -1.64 10.43
N ASP A 20 -1.55 -1.86 11.49
CA ASP A 20 -0.68 -0.81 12.06
C ASP A 20 0.42 -0.40 11.06
N LEU A 21 0.93 -1.36 10.29
CA LEU A 21 1.87 -1.13 9.19
C LEU A 21 1.24 -0.31 8.05
N GLU A 22 0.01 -0.64 7.63
CA GLU A 22 -0.76 0.15 6.64
C GLU A 22 -0.87 1.63 7.07
N GLN A 23 -1.26 1.87 8.32
CA GLN A 23 -1.40 3.23 8.87
C GLN A 23 -0.06 3.95 8.98
N ARG A 24 1.01 3.23 9.35
CA ARG A 24 2.36 3.80 9.40
C ARG A 24 2.84 4.24 8.01
N VAL A 25 2.61 3.42 6.98
CA VAL A 25 2.91 3.80 5.59
C VAL A 25 2.12 5.04 5.18
N HIS A 26 0.82 5.09 5.44
CA HIS A 26 -0.02 6.24 5.11
C HIS A 26 0.46 7.55 5.77
N ARG A 27 0.84 7.49 7.05
CA ARG A 27 1.42 8.64 7.77
C ARG A 27 2.73 9.11 7.14
N LEU A 28 3.65 8.19 6.85
CA LEU A 28 4.94 8.52 6.22
C LEU A 28 4.75 9.13 4.83
N ILE A 29 3.74 8.69 4.07
CA ILE A 29 3.36 9.33 2.80
C ILE A 29 2.89 10.77 3.02
N ASN A 30 2.04 11.00 4.03
CA ASN A 30 1.56 12.34 4.35
C ASN A 30 2.69 13.27 4.83
N GLU A 31 3.73 12.75 5.49
CA GLU A 31 4.95 13.49 5.79
C GLU A 31 5.68 13.93 4.50
N GLN A 32 5.77 13.06 3.49
CA GLN A 32 6.35 13.44 2.18
C GLN A 32 5.52 14.52 1.49
N ARG A 33 4.19 14.42 1.54
CA ARG A 33 3.29 15.44 0.98
C ARG A 33 3.42 16.77 1.72
N GLN A 34 3.54 16.75 3.05
CA GLN A 34 3.76 17.95 3.84
C GLN A 34 5.10 18.63 3.49
N ARG A 35 6.18 17.87 3.32
CA ARG A 35 7.48 18.39 2.85
C ARG A 35 7.36 19.07 1.48
N ALA A 36 6.48 18.57 0.62
CA ALA A 36 6.15 19.16 -0.67
C ALA A 36 5.08 20.27 -0.62
N LYS A 37 4.66 20.71 0.58
CA LYS A 37 3.61 21.73 0.81
C LYS A 37 2.25 21.33 0.21
N LEU A 38 1.94 20.04 0.22
CA LEU A 38 0.66 19.49 -0.24
C LEU A 38 -0.24 19.11 0.96
N PRO A 39 -1.57 19.22 0.83
CA PRO A 39 -2.49 18.71 1.82
C PRO A 39 -2.32 17.20 2.05
N PRO A 40 -2.51 16.71 3.29
CA PRO A 40 -2.49 15.27 3.57
C PRO A 40 -3.65 14.58 2.85
N LEU A 41 -3.41 13.34 2.44
CA LEU A 41 -4.45 12.43 1.95
C LEU A 41 -5.27 11.96 3.15
N VAL A 42 -6.59 11.92 3.00
CA VAL A 42 -7.50 11.36 4.00
C VAL A 42 -7.52 9.84 3.87
N TRP A 43 -7.34 9.13 4.99
CA TRP A 43 -7.46 7.67 5.04
C TRP A 43 -8.87 7.20 4.66
N ARG A 44 -8.94 6.18 3.80
CA ARG A 44 -10.18 5.52 3.40
C ARG A 44 -10.07 4.01 3.59
N GLU A 45 -10.82 3.50 4.57
CA GLU A 45 -10.79 2.08 4.94
C GLU A 45 -11.35 1.17 3.83
N ASP A 46 -12.32 1.64 3.06
CA ASP A 46 -12.82 0.93 1.88
C ASP A 46 -11.77 0.81 0.78
N VAL A 47 -11.01 1.88 0.54
CA VAL A 47 -9.88 1.88 -0.41
C VAL A 47 -8.75 0.96 0.09
N ALA A 48 -8.47 0.98 1.39
CA ALA A 48 -7.48 0.09 2.00
C ALA A 48 -7.88 -1.39 1.84
N ARG A 49 -9.17 -1.74 1.99
CA ARG A 49 -9.65 -3.10 1.70
C ARG A 49 -9.39 -3.52 0.26
N ALA A 50 -9.65 -2.65 -0.72
CA ALA A 50 -9.35 -2.94 -2.12
C ALA A 50 -7.84 -3.12 -2.37
N ALA A 51 -7.02 -2.28 -1.75
CA ALA A 51 -5.56 -2.38 -1.83
C ALA A 51 -5.04 -3.70 -1.21
N ARG A 52 -5.62 -4.15 -0.09
CA ARG A 52 -5.25 -5.43 0.54
C ARG A 52 -5.58 -6.62 -0.33
N ASP A 53 -6.75 -6.58 -0.97
CA ASP A 53 -7.15 -7.64 -1.89
C ASP A 53 -6.15 -7.77 -3.04
N HIS A 54 -5.69 -6.65 -3.60
CA HIS A 54 -4.65 -6.67 -4.65
C HIS A 54 -3.30 -7.19 -4.12
N SER A 55 -2.85 -6.73 -2.96
CA SER A 55 -1.63 -7.24 -2.31
C SER A 55 -1.70 -8.75 -2.06
N LYS A 56 -2.86 -9.25 -1.63
CA LYS A 56 -3.12 -10.67 -1.44
C LYS A 56 -3.12 -11.41 -2.77
N ASN A 57 -3.77 -10.89 -3.82
CA ASN A 57 -3.81 -11.53 -5.13
C ASN A 57 -2.42 -11.64 -5.75
N MET A 58 -1.61 -10.57 -5.71
CA MET A 58 -0.21 -10.61 -6.14
C MET A 58 0.56 -11.73 -5.42
N ALA A 59 0.40 -11.81 -4.09
CA ALA A 59 1.06 -12.81 -3.27
C ALA A 59 0.57 -14.25 -3.55
N GLU A 60 -0.72 -14.50 -3.63
CA GLU A 60 -1.27 -15.85 -3.76
C GLU A 60 -1.16 -16.39 -5.19
N ARG A 61 -1.21 -15.51 -6.19
CA ARG A 61 -1.14 -15.89 -7.61
C ARG A 61 0.23 -15.74 -8.25
N ASN A 62 1.25 -15.35 -7.47
CA ASN A 62 2.63 -15.23 -7.91
C ASN A 62 2.83 -14.26 -9.10
N PHE A 63 2.21 -13.08 -9.02
CA PHE A 63 2.49 -11.97 -9.94
C PHE A 63 2.82 -10.71 -9.15
N PHE A 64 3.44 -9.73 -9.82
CA PHE A 64 3.71 -8.41 -9.26
C PHE A 64 3.50 -7.37 -10.34
N ASP A 65 2.25 -6.92 -10.47
CA ASP A 65 1.80 -6.04 -11.55
C ASP A 65 0.62 -5.17 -11.07
N HIS A 66 0.45 -4.03 -11.72
CA HIS A 66 -0.71 -3.16 -11.56
C HIS A 66 -1.99 -3.82 -12.09
N GLU A 67 -1.89 -4.65 -13.14
CA GLU A 67 -3.04 -5.39 -13.66
C GLU A 67 -3.23 -6.71 -12.90
N ASP A 68 -4.37 -6.87 -12.21
CA ASP A 68 -4.75 -8.18 -11.67
C ASP A 68 -5.28 -9.05 -12.82
N PRO A 69 -4.77 -10.27 -13.05
CA PRO A 69 -5.21 -11.12 -14.16
C PRO A 69 -6.71 -11.49 -14.14
N ARG A 70 -7.39 -11.34 -12.99
CA ARG A 70 -8.83 -11.59 -12.85
C ARG A 70 -9.65 -10.33 -12.62
N LEU A 71 -9.09 -9.35 -11.92
CA LEU A 71 -9.83 -8.15 -11.51
C LEU A 71 -9.49 -6.91 -12.37
N GLY A 72 -8.49 -7.01 -13.24
CA GLY A 72 -7.99 -5.93 -14.08
C GLY A 72 -7.25 -4.85 -13.28
N ASN A 73 -7.11 -3.66 -13.87
CA ASN A 73 -6.44 -2.50 -13.30
C ASN A 73 -7.20 -1.88 -12.10
N VAL A 74 -6.56 -0.91 -11.43
CA VAL A 74 -7.08 -0.27 -10.20
C VAL A 74 -8.48 0.32 -10.36
N ASP A 75 -8.82 0.85 -11.53
CA ASP A 75 -10.15 1.38 -11.88
C ASP A 75 -11.23 0.28 -11.80
N LYS A 76 -10.97 -0.88 -12.41
CA LYS A 76 -11.85 -2.06 -12.37
C LYS A 76 -11.96 -2.61 -10.95
N ARG A 77 -10.84 -2.65 -10.20
CA ARG A 77 -10.85 -3.06 -8.79
C ARG A 77 -11.68 -2.11 -7.93
N LEU A 78 -11.52 -0.79 -8.06
CA LEU A 78 -12.33 0.19 -7.31
C LEU A 78 -13.82 0.04 -7.62
N ASN A 79 -14.19 -0.17 -8.90
CA ASN A 79 -15.58 -0.40 -9.31
C ASN A 79 -16.15 -1.69 -8.71
N ARG A 80 -15.36 -2.77 -8.65
CA ARG A 80 -15.76 -4.04 -8.03
C ARG A 80 -16.09 -3.87 -6.54
N PHE A 81 -15.33 -3.02 -5.84
CA PHE A 81 -15.56 -2.66 -4.44
C PHE A 81 -16.63 -1.57 -4.24
N ARG A 82 -17.27 -1.11 -5.33
CA ARG A 82 -18.29 -0.05 -5.33
C ARG A 82 -17.79 1.26 -4.70
N ILE A 83 -16.50 1.56 -4.88
CA ILE A 83 -15.90 2.78 -4.37
C ILE A 83 -16.07 3.86 -5.44
N PRO A 84 -16.69 5.02 -5.14
CA PRO A 84 -16.82 6.10 -6.11
C PRO A 84 -15.51 6.86 -6.27
N TRP A 85 -15.09 7.11 -7.50
CA TRP A 85 -13.89 7.87 -7.85
C TRP A 85 -14.08 8.61 -9.18
N ARG A 86 -13.35 9.71 -9.38
CA ARG A 86 -13.24 10.42 -10.68
C ARG A 86 -11.81 10.46 -11.21
N ALA A 87 -10.82 10.27 -10.35
CA ALA A 87 -9.44 9.98 -10.71
C ALA A 87 -8.88 8.98 -9.70
N CYS A 88 -8.02 8.08 -10.15
CA CYS A 88 -7.34 7.10 -9.29
C CYS A 88 -5.89 6.89 -9.75
N GLY A 89 -5.06 6.42 -8.82
CA GLY A 89 -3.69 6.02 -9.09
C GLY A 89 -3.26 4.91 -8.14
N GLU A 90 -2.16 4.23 -8.47
CA GLU A 90 -1.65 3.12 -7.68
C GLU A 90 -0.13 3.12 -7.62
N ASN A 91 0.39 2.77 -6.44
CA ASN A 91 1.76 2.33 -6.26
C ASN A 91 1.75 0.90 -5.69
N ILE A 92 2.65 0.04 -6.15
CA ILE A 92 2.88 -1.29 -5.60
C ILE A 92 4.32 -1.44 -5.12
N PHE A 93 4.54 -2.25 -4.09
CA PHE A 93 5.88 -2.55 -3.59
C PHE A 93 5.94 -3.98 -3.08
N MET A 94 7.10 -4.62 -3.25
CA MET A 94 7.39 -5.92 -2.68
C MET A 94 8.76 -5.86 -2.01
N LEU A 95 8.86 -6.43 -0.81
CA LEU A 95 10.12 -6.53 -0.10
C LEU A 95 10.25 -7.84 0.67
N HIS A 96 11.49 -8.24 0.90
CA HIS A 96 11.87 -9.42 1.65
C HIS A 96 12.75 -9.03 2.84
N GLY A 97 12.55 -9.65 4.01
CA GLY A 97 13.34 -9.38 5.22
C GLY A 97 12.97 -8.07 5.95
N TYR A 98 13.31 -7.96 7.24
CA TYR A 98 12.78 -6.88 8.11
C TYR A 98 13.77 -6.26 9.10
N GLU A 99 13.93 -4.93 8.98
CA GLU A 99 14.06 -4.03 10.14
C GLU A 99 12.92 -3.00 10.17
N ASN A 100 12.56 -2.38 9.03
CA ASN A 100 11.47 -1.39 8.99
C ASN A 100 10.73 -1.34 7.63
N PRO A 101 9.72 -2.21 7.40
CA PRO A 101 9.06 -2.34 6.10
C PRO A 101 8.34 -1.06 5.62
N ALA A 102 7.77 -0.28 6.55
CA ALA A 102 7.07 0.96 6.22
C ALA A 102 8.02 1.99 5.59
N GLN A 103 9.18 2.19 6.23
CA GLN A 103 10.17 3.16 5.80
C GLN A 103 10.76 2.77 4.45
N VAL A 104 11.10 1.49 4.28
CA VAL A 104 11.68 0.97 3.03
C VAL A 104 10.71 1.14 1.86
N ALA A 105 9.43 0.80 2.04
CA ALA A 105 8.43 0.94 0.98
C ALA A 105 8.24 2.41 0.56
N VAL A 106 8.10 3.32 1.54
CA VAL A 106 7.92 4.75 1.24
C VAL A 106 9.16 5.34 0.60
N GLN A 107 10.36 4.99 1.06
CA GLN A 107 11.60 5.42 0.43
C GLN A 107 11.70 4.92 -1.02
N GLY A 108 11.45 3.63 -1.26
CA GLY A 108 11.50 3.06 -2.60
C GLY A 108 10.47 3.68 -3.56
N TRP A 109 9.27 4.02 -3.07
CA TRP A 109 8.31 4.79 -3.87
C TRP A 109 8.78 6.23 -4.14
N MET A 110 9.43 6.90 -3.18
CA MET A 110 9.91 8.27 -3.38
C MET A 110 11.15 8.38 -4.27
N GLU A 111 11.93 7.30 -4.39
CA GLU A 111 13.08 7.17 -5.29
C GLU A 111 12.68 6.81 -6.73
N SER A 112 11.50 6.21 -6.92
CA SER A 112 10.93 5.94 -8.25
C SER A 112 10.17 7.16 -8.79
N PRO A 113 10.53 7.73 -9.95
CA PRO A 113 9.86 8.90 -10.51
C PRO A 113 8.35 8.72 -10.69
N GLY A 114 7.91 7.56 -11.19
CA GLY A 114 6.49 7.26 -11.41
C GLY A 114 5.71 7.16 -10.10
N HIS A 115 6.23 6.40 -9.14
CA HIS A 115 5.57 6.25 -7.83
C HIS A 115 5.55 7.57 -7.04
N ARG A 116 6.64 8.33 -7.10
CA ARG A 116 6.74 9.67 -6.50
C ARG A 116 5.72 10.64 -7.12
N ALA A 117 5.55 10.60 -8.44
CA ALA A 117 4.57 11.44 -9.12
C ALA A 117 3.15 11.19 -8.60
N ASN A 118 2.76 9.93 -8.36
CA ASN A 118 1.48 9.59 -7.75
C ASN A 118 1.35 10.16 -6.32
N ILE A 119 2.38 9.99 -5.48
CA ILE A 119 2.39 10.48 -4.09
C ILE A 119 2.22 12.00 -4.02
N LEU A 120 2.86 12.73 -4.93
CA LEU A 120 2.86 14.18 -4.97
C LEU A 120 1.80 14.77 -5.91
N GLN A 121 0.92 13.94 -6.46
CA GLN A 121 -0.16 14.41 -7.31
C GLN A 121 -1.17 15.22 -6.48
N LYS A 122 -1.47 16.43 -6.94
CA LYS A 122 -2.36 17.38 -6.26
C LYS A 122 -3.82 16.98 -6.35
N GLU A 123 -4.18 16.30 -7.43
CA GLU A 123 -5.56 15.88 -7.68
C GLU A 123 -6.07 14.88 -6.63
N PHE A 124 -5.21 14.00 -6.12
CA PHE A 124 -5.61 13.01 -5.11
C PHE A 124 -5.82 13.65 -3.74
N THR A 125 -6.93 13.26 -3.10
CA THR A 125 -7.32 13.77 -1.78
C THR A 125 -7.54 12.68 -0.75
N GLN A 126 -7.72 11.43 -1.20
CA GLN A 126 -7.94 10.29 -0.31
C GLN A 126 -7.07 9.12 -0.75
N ALA A 127 -6.71 8.25 0.20
CA ALA A 127 -5.93 7.05 -0.11
C ALA A 127 -6.20 5.93 0.88
N GLY A 128 -5.87 4.71 0.46
CA GLY A 128 -5.80 3.53 1.31
C GLY A 128 -4.53 2.75 1.01
N VAL A 129 -3.96 2.14 2.04
CA VAL A 129 -2.80 1.25 1.92
C VAL A 129 -3.24 -0.15 2.34
N GLY A 130 -2.84 -1.16 1.57
CA GLY A 130 -3.12 -2.54 1.88
C GLY A 130 -1.85 -3.37 1.90
N VAL A 131 -1.64 -4.11 2.99
CA VAL A 131 -0.47 -4.97 3.17
C VAL A 131 -0.91 -6.42 3.25
N PHE A 132 -0.20 -7.28 2.53
CA PHE A 132 -0.28 -8.74 2.70
C PHE A 132 1.09 -9.32 2.97
N TYR A 133 1.18 -10.25 3.92
CA TYR A 133 2.39 -10.99 4.22
C TYR A 133 2.27 -12.42 3.74
N ARG A 134 3.20 -12.85 2.89
CA ARG A 134 3.32 -14.24 2.47
C ARG A 134 4.40 -14.92 3.30
N SER A 135 3.99 -15.83 4.17
CA SER A 135 4.90 -16.48 5.10
C SER A 135 5.87 -17.46 4.47
N ARG A 136 5.42 -18.19 3.44
CA ARG A 136 6.21 -19.19 2.70
C ARG A 136 7.60 -18.67 2.30
N ASP A 137 7.68 -17.41 1.88
CA ASP A 137 8.93 -16.79 1.44
C ASP A 137 9.22 -15.46 2.14
N ARG A 138 8.53 -15.19 3.26
CA ARG A 138 8.77 -14.02 4.13
C ARG A 138 8.73 -12.68 3.40
N ARG A 139 7.77 -12.51 2.48
CA ARG A 139 7.62 -11.28 1.69
C ARG A 139 6.41 -10.47 2.10
N TYR A 140 6.55 -9.15 2.12
CA TYR A 140 5.42 -8.24 2.11
C TYR A 140 5.09 -7.81 0.68
N TYR A 141 3.80 -7.68 0.44
CA TYR A 141 3.21 -7.05 -0.72
C TYR A 141 2.42 -5.84 -0.22
N LEU A 142 2.71 -4.68 -0.79
CA LEU A 142 2.07 -3.42 -0.44
C LEU A 142 1.44 -2.83 -1.69
N THR A 143 0.22 -2.35 -1.53
CA THR A 143 -0.50 -1.58 -2.53
C THR A 143 -0.96 -0.29 -1.88
N GLN A 144 -0.71 0.83 -2.52
CA GLN A 144 -1.28 2.12 -2.16
C GLN A 144 -2.18 2.58 -3.29
N ILE A 145 -3.46 2.78 -2.99
CA ILE A 145 -4.42 3.32 -3.94
C ILE A 145 -4.74 4.76 -3.55
N PHE A 146 -4.66 5.66 -4.52
CA PHE A 146 -5.04 7.05 -4.41
C PHE A 146 -6.36 7.27 -5.14
N ILE A 147 -7.24 8.09 -4.58
CA ILE A 147 -8.46 8.51 -5.26
C ILE A 147 -8.73 10.00 -5.09
N ARG A 148 -9.41 10.53 -6.09
CA ARG A 148 -10.23 11.74 -5.98
C ARG A 148 -11.70 11.29 -6.08
N PRO A 149 -12.54 11.50 -5.06
CA PRO A 149 -13.96 11.18 -5.15
C PRO A 149 -14.68 12.12 -6.14
N PRO A 150 -15.86 11.73 -6.65
CA PRO A 150 -16.71 12.62 -7.45
C PRO A 150 -17.02 13.91 -6.70
N ASP A 151 -17.08 15.03 -7.43
CA ASP A 151 -17.44 16.31 -6.82
C ASP A 151 -18.89 16.26 -6.28
N GLY A 152 -19.12 16.83 -5.10
CA GLY A 152 -20.45 16.81 -4.46
C GLY A 152 -20.66 15.75 -3.38
N THR A 153 -19.66 14.92 -3.05
CA THR A 153 -19.67 14.14 -1.80
C THR A 153 -19.32 15.05 -0.60
N LYS A 154 -20.23 15.97 -0.28
CA LYS A 154 -20.27 16.58 1.05
C LYS A 154 -20.49 15.44 2.05
N ARG A 155 -19.57 15.27 2.99
CA ARG A 155 -19.93 14.69 4.29
C ARG A 155 -20.59 15.78 5.11
#